data_AF-H0SY51-F1
#
_entry.id   AF-H0SY51-F1
#
_cell.length_a   1.000
_cell.length_b   1.000
_cell.length_c   1.000
_cell.angle_alpha   90.00
_cell.angle_beta   90.00
_cell.angle_gamma   90.00
#
_symmetry.space_group_name_H-M   'P 1'
#
loop_
_entity.id
_entity.type
_entity.pdbx_description
1 polymer ?
#
loop_
_entity_poly.entity_id
_entity_poly.type
_entity_poly.pdbx_seq_one_letter_code
_entity_poly.pdbx_strand_id
1 'polypeptide(L)' 'MIEPCGPNICGFAEKSREKILINMKPKDSKWVGRIHDPDGGGNYDSTIVLKNPTTLRVQGCAFGGLFCGGQTWKRIS' A
#
# COMPACT_ATOMS: atom_id res chain seq x y z
N MET A 1 0.90 -2.35 -10.31
CA MET A 1 -0.49 -2.76 -10.59
C MET A 1 -1.22 -3.06 -9.29
N ILE A 2 -2.47 -2.64 -9.13
CA ILE A 2 -3.31 -3.00 -7.96
C ILE A 2 -4.42 -3.91 -8.48
N GLU A 3 -4.66 -5.02 -7.80
CA GLU A 3 -5.65 -6.02 -8.17
C GLU A 3 -6.34 -6.62 -6.94
N PRO A 4 -7.57 -7.14 -7.09
CA PRO A 4 -8.24 -7.88 -6.01
C PRO A 4 -7.50 -9.19 -5.72
N CYS A 5 -7.38 -9.52 -4.43
CA CYS A 5 -6.82 -10.78 -3.95
C CYS A 5 -7.76 -11.35 -2.87
N GLY A 6 -8.90 -11.88 -3.32
CA GLY A 6 -10.02 -12.26 -2.47
C GLY A 6 -10.81 -11.02 -2.03
N PRO A 7 -11.16 -10.86 -0.73
CA PRO A 7 -11.88 -9.69 -0.23
C PRO A 7 -11.00 -8.44 -0.06
N ASN A 8 -9.69 -8.57 -0.31
CA ASN A 8 -8.69 -7.53 -0.10
C ASN A 8 -8.15 -7.03 -1.45
N ILE A 9 -7.43 -5.92 -1.41
CA ILE A 9 -6.60 -5.49 -2.55
C ILE A 9 -5.12 -5.83 -2.30
N CYS A 10 -4.46 -6.25 -3.35
CA CYS A 10 -3.02 -6.48 -3.41
C CYS A 10 -2.42 -5.60 -4.49
N GLY A 11 -1.12 -5.39 -4.43
CA GLY A 11 -0.43 -4.50 -5.35
C GLY A 11 0.97 -5.00 -5.64
N PHE A 12 1.38 -4.85 -6.88
CA PHE A 12 2.62 -5.41 -7.40
C PHE A 12 3.43 -4.33 -8.10
N ALA A 13 4.76 -4.36 -7.95
CA ALA A 13 5.67 -3.52 -8.68
C ALA A 13 5.57 -3.84 -10.18
N GLU A 14 5.54 -2.81 -11.02
CA GLU A 14 5.32 -2.97 -12.46
C GLU A 14 6.43 -3.79 -13.13
N LYS A 15 7.69 -3.49 -12.80
CA LYS A 15 8.86 -4.10 -13.46
C LYS A 15 9.23 -5.47 -12.88
N SER A 16 9.30 -5.58 -11.55
CA SER A 16 9.71 -6.83 -10.88
C SER A 16 8.56 -7.79 -10.61
N ARG A 17 7.30 -7.35 -10.74
CA ARG A 17 6.10 -8.09 -10.30
C ARG A 17 6.13 -8.51 -8.82
N GLU A 18 6.98 -7.87 -8.04
CA GLU A 18 7.09 -8.11 -6.62
C GLU A 18 5.85 -7.60 -5.88
N LYS A 19 5.39 -8.33 -4.87
CA LYS A 19 4.21 -7.95 -4.09
C LYS A 19 4.56 -6.82 -3.14
N ILE A 20 4.03 -5.63 -3.41
CA ILE A 20 4.21 -4.42 -2.61
C ILE A 20 3.06 -4.21 -1.61
N LEU A 21 1.79 -4.35 -2.05
CA LEU A 21 0.65 -4.24 -1.13
C LEU A 21 0.18 -5.65 -0.71
N ILE A 22 0.14 -5.90 0.59
CA ILE A 22 -0.14 -7.20 1.18
C ILE A 22 -1.46 -7.13 1.97
N ASN A 23 -2.49 -7.82 1.46
CA ASN A 23 -3.77 -8.02 2.14
C ASN A 23 -4.38 -6.71 2.67
N MET A 24 -4.47 -5.70 1.82
CA MET A 24 -5.06 -4.43 2.19
C MET A 24 -6.58 -4.60 2.32
N LYS A 25 -7.04 -4.70 3.56
CA LYS A 25 -8.45 -4.91 3.92
C LYS A 25 -9.19 -3.57 3.84
N PRO A 26 -10.35 -3.51 3.16
CA PRO A 26 -11.18 -2.32 3.22
C PRO A 26 -11.67 -2.09 4.66
N LYS A 27 -11.60 -0.84 5.12
CA LYS A 27 -12.07 -0.38 6.43
C LYS A 27 -12.57 1.05 6.28
N ASP A 28 -13.88 1.25 6.32
CA ASP A 28 -14.51 2.55 6.07
C ASP A 28 -14.04 3.14 4.72
N SER A 29 -13.54 4.37 4.72
CA SER A 29 -13.01 5.08 3.54
C SER A 29 -11.51 4.85 3.30
N LYS A 30 -10.93 3.77 3.83
CA LYS A 30 -9.50 3.45 3.71
C LYS A 30 -9.28 1.94 3.57
N TRP A 31 -8.04 1.56 3.27
CA TRP A 31 -7.59 0.17 3.36
C TRP A 31 -6.47 0.06 4.38
N VAL A 32 -6.49 -1.01 5.17
CA VAL A 32 -5.49 -1.31 6.20
C VAL A 32 -4.86 -2.66 5.91
N GLY A 33 -3.54 -2.73 5.93
CA GLY A 33 -2.81 -3.96 5.66
C GLY A 33 -1.31 -3.72 5.81
N ARG A 34 -0.50 -4.41 5.02
CA ARG A 34 0.96 -4.28 5.08
C ARG A 34 1.56 -3.91 3.73
N ILE A 35 2.67 -3.21 3.77
CA ILE A 35 3.48 -2.91 2.60
C ILE A 35 4.84 -3.58 2.71
N HIS A 36 5.27 -4.19 1.61
CA HIS A 36 6.62 -4.66 1.43
C HIS A 36 7.48 -3.53 0.88
N ASP A 37 8.62 -3.29 1.51
CA ASP A 37 9.67 -2.44 1.01
C ASP A 37 10.67 -3.29 0.22
N PRO A 38 10.73 -3.16 -1.11
CA PRO A 38 11.60 -3.98 -1.95
C PRO A 38 13.09 -3.62 -1.79
N ASP A 39 13.40 -2.40 -1.30
CA ASP A 39 14.78 -1.96 -1.09
C ASP A 39 15.33 -2.50 0.23
N GLY A 40 14.52 -2.44 1.30
CA GLY A 40 14.89 -2.89 2.64
C GLY A 40 14.48 -4.33 2.98
N GLY A 41 13.62 -4.97 2.19
CA GLY A 41 13.03 -6.29 2.44
C GLY A 41 12.03 -6.35 3.61
N GLY A 42 11.74 -5.20 4.23
CA GLY A 42 10.88 -5.10 5.40
C GLY A 42 9.39 -5.13 5.05
N ASN A 43 8.56 -5.56 6.02
CA ASN A 43 7.11 -5.46 5.92
C ASN A 43 6.58 -4.53 7.02
N TYR A 44 5.79 -3.53 6.62
CA TYR A 44 5.32 -2.47 7.51
C TYR A 44 3.81 -2.37 7.53
N ASP A 45 3.23 -2.12 8.70
CA ASP A 45 1.81 -1.81 8.80
C ASP A 45 1.51 -0.49 8.09
N SER A 46 0.45 -0.52 7.30
CA SER A 46 0.17 0.55 6.36
C SER A 46 -1.31 0.80 6.15
N THR A 47 -1.59 2.02 5.72
CA THR A 47 -2.92 2.52 5.39
C THR A 47 -2.92 3.16 4.02
N ILE A 48 -3.96 2.90 3.23
CA ILE A 48 -4.18 3.53 1.94
C ILE A 48 -5.47 4.33 2.02
N VAL A 49 -5.42 5.59 1.57
CA VAL A 49 -6.58 6.47 1.47
C VAL A 49 -6.67 7.00 0.04
N LEU A 50 -7.86 6.90 -0.56
CA LEU A 50 -8.13 7.55 -1.84
C LEU A 50 -8.33 9.05 -1.59
N LYS A 51 -7.45 9.89 -2.14
CA LYS A 51 -7.55 11.36 -2.02
C LYS A 51 -8.46 11.97 -3.08
N ASN A 52 -8.43 11.39 -4.27
CA ASN A 52 -9.30 11.72 -5.40
C ASN A 52 -9.32 10.51 -6.35
N PRO A 53 -10.14 10.48 -7.42
CA PRO A 53 -10.29 9.31 -8.29
C PRO A 53 -8.99 8.79 -8.95
N THR A 54 -7.91 9.59 -8.96
CA THR A 54 -6.63 9.24 -9.58
C THR A 54 -5.45 9.28 -8.61
N THR A 55 -5.66 9.59 -7.33
CA THR A 55 -4.58 9.79 -6.36
C THR A 55 -4.82 9.00 -5.08
N LEU A 56 -3.85 8.16 -4.75
CA LEU A 56 -3.79 7.39 -3.52
C LEU A 56 -2.74 7.99 -2.58
N ARG A 57 -3.08 8.11 -1.30
CA ARG A 57 -2.12 8.38 -0.23
C ARG A 57 -1.85 7.07 0.49
N VAL A 58 -0.59 6.66 0.48
CA VAL A 58 -0.10 5.46 1.14
C VAL A 58 0.74 5.89 2.34
N GLN A 59 0.45 5.36 3.52
CA GLN A 59 1.18 5.67 4.75
C GLN A 59 1.58 4.36 5.42
N GLY A 60 2.87 4.17 5.64
CA GLY A 60 3.41 3.01 6.35
C GLY A 60 4.15 3.48 7.61
N CYS A 61 4.00 2.77 8.71
CA CYS A 61 4.74 3.03 9.92
C CYS A 61 5.69 1.86 10.22
N ALA A 62 6.98 2.17 10.33
CA ALA A 62 8.02 1.23 10.74
C ALA A 62 8.35 1.36 12.23
N PHE A 63 8.93 0.32 12.81
CA PHE A 63 9.42 0.27 14.20
C PHE A 63 8.36 0.65 15.25
N GLY A 64 7.20 0.00 15.25
CA GLY A 64 6.17 0.22 16.28
C GLY A 64 5.54 1.62 16.27
N GLY A 65 5.67 2.37 15.18
CA GLY A 65 5.11 3.71 15.05
C GLY A 65 6.12 4.86 15.09
N LEU A 66 7.41 4.58 15.29
CA LEU A 66 8.44 5.63 15.35
C LEU A 66 8.71 6.30 14.00
N PHE A 67 8.58 5.56 12.88
CA PHE A 67 8.89 6.06 11.54
C PHE A 67 7.68 5.89 10.62
N CYS A 68 6.76 6.86 10.66
CA CYS A 68 5.63 6.91 9.75
C CYS A 68 5.99 7.67 8.48
N GLY A 69 6.39 6.93 7.45
CA GLY A 69 6.59 7.43 6.10
C GLY A 69 5.29 7.39 5.30
N GLY A 70 5.20 8.18 4.24
CA GLY A 70 4.10 8.01 3.31
C GLY A 70 4.41 8.56 1.94
N GLN A 71 3.86 7.89 0.93
CA GLN A 71 3.98 8.26 -0.48
C GLN A 71 2.61 8.61 -1.06
N THR A 72 2.60 9.46 -2.06
CA THR A 72 1.40 9.77 -2.83
C THR A 72 1.56 9.16 -4.21
N TRP A 73 0.72 8.20 -4.53
CA TRP A 73 0.75 7.50 -5.82
C TRP A 73 -0.33 8.08 -6.72
N LYS A 74 0.08 8.50 -7.91
CA LYS A 74 -0.85 8.90 -8.97
C LYS A 74 -1.09 7.71 -9.87
N ARG A 75 -2.35 7.52 -10.26
CA ARG A 75 -2.71 6.57 -11.29
C ARG A 75 -2.05 7.01 -12.59
N ILE A 76 -1.30 6.09 -13.18
CA ILE A 76 -0.79 6.24 -14.55
C ILE A 76 -1.82 5.56 -15.44
N SER A 77 -2.30 6.30 -16.45
CA SER A 77 -3.30 5.86 -17.43
C SER A 77 -2.64 5.37 -18.70
#